data_AF-A0A254RRC4-F1
#
_entry.id   AF-A0A254RRC4-F1
#
_cell.length_a   1.000
_cell.length_b   1.000
_cell.length_c   1.000
_cell.angle_alpha   90.00
_cell.angle_beta   90.00
_cell.angle_gamma   90.00
#
_symmetry.space_group_name_H-M   'P 1'
#
loop_
_entity.id
_entity.type
_entity.pdbx_description
1 polymer ?
#
loop_
_entity_poly.entity_id
_entity_poly.type
_entity_poly.pdbx_seq_one_letter_code
_entity_poly.pdbx_strand_id
1 'polypeptide(L)'
;MIVVSDTTPLISLLKIRRLDLLKSLFGAVRIPQGVFEELTANPDFSEEAEEIRKCEFIEIQDVNPQEVSLFRRATGLDLGESEALVLTDRLNADLLLVDEIRARHVAKTIGLNIMGTIGIFRAAYKDGYISADEVREAVEILRSSGRHIGERLFKKLLESL
;
A
#
# COMPACT_ATOMS: atom_id res chain seq x y z
N MET A 1 3.98 -10.50 -12.09
CA MET A 1 3.18 -10.71 -10.87
C MET A 1 2.05 -9.70 -10.84
N ILE A 2 0.91 -10.04 -10.24
CA ILE A 2 -0.22 -9.15 -10.04
C ILE A 2 -0.15 -8.64 -8.60
N VAL A 3 0.03 -7.33 -8.43
CA VAL A 3 0.04 -6.66 -7.12
C VAL A 3 -1.16 -5.75 -7.02
N VAL A 4 -1.86 -5.81 -5.90
CA VAL A 4 -2.94 -4.88 -5.54
C VAL A 4 -2.51 -4.06 -4.33
N SER A 5 -2.84 -2.77 -4.28
CA SER A 5 -2.54 -1.92 -3.13
C SER A 5 -3.78 -1.27 -2.55
N ASP A 6 -3.79 -1.19 -1.22
CA ASP A 6 -4.62 -0.29 -0.44
C ASP A 6 -3.99 1.13 -0.38
N THR A 7 -4.71 2.09 0.20
CA THR A 7 -4.34 3.51 0.27
C THR A 7 -3.08 3.75 1.11
N THR A 8 -2.97 3.13 2.29
CA THR A 8 -1.92 3.51 3.25
C THR A 8 -0.47 3.28 2.76
N PRO A 9 -0.14 2.16 2.09
CA PRO A 9 1.17 2.01 1.47
C PRO A 9 1.49 3.10 0.44
N LEU A 10 0.49 3.49 -0.36
CA LEU A 10 0.66 4.52 -1.40
C LEU A 10 0.91 5.89 -0.79
N ILE A 11 0.11 6.29 0.20
CA ILE A 11 0.34 7.54 0.95
C ILE A 11 1.72 7.54 1.61
N SER A 12 2.17 6.41 2.16
CA SER A 12 3.48 6.34 2.78
C SER A 12 4.60 6.59 1.77
N LEU A 13 4.49 6.03 0.56
CA LEU A 13 5.47 6.23 -0.50
C LEU A 13 5.43 7.65 -1.08
N LEU A 14 4.23 8.25 -1.23
CA LEU A 14 4.06 9.63 -1.64
C LEU A 14 4.73 10.60 -0.64
N LYS A 15 4.53 10.39 0.66
CA LYS A 15 5.12 11.23 1.72
C LYS A 15 6.65 11.27 1.69
N ILE A 16 7.28 10.18 1.29
CA ILE A 16 8.74 10.10 1.16
C ILE A 16 9.22 10.36 -0.27
N ARG A 17 8.31 10.69 -1.20
CA ARG A 17 8.57 10.89 -2.63
C ARG A 17 9.26 9.71 -3.31
N ARG A 18 8.85 8.48 -2.94
CA ARG A 18 9.42 7.22 -3.46
C ARG A 18 8.38 6.27 -4.03
N LEU A 19 7.38 6.81 -4.72
CA LEU A 19 6.40 6.00 -5.44
C LEU A 19 7.06 5.12 -6.53
N ASP A 20 8.20 5.55 -7.06
CA ASP A 20 9.06 4.83 -8.01
C ASP A 20 9.42 3.41 -7.55
N LEU A 21 9.48 3.16 -6.23
CA LEU A 21 9.79 1.85 -5.68
C LEU A 21 8.79 0.78 -6.10
N LEU A 22 7.52 1.14 -6.28
CA LEU A 22 6.51 0.19 -6.75
C LEU A 22 6.79 -0.26 -8.17
N LYS A 23 7.21 0.66 -9.04
CA LYS A 23 7.61 0.33 -10.41
C LYS A 23 8.84 -0.56 -10.43
N SER A 24 9.86 -0.21 -9.63
CA SER A 24 11.12 -0.97 -9.57
C SER A 24 10.93 -2.38 -9.00
N LEU A 25 10.04 -2.55 -8.02
CA LEU A 25 9.80 -3.85 -7.37
C LEU A 25 8.78 -4.72 -8.13
N PHE A 26 7.72 -4.11 -8.66
CA PHE A 26 6.55 -4.85 -9.14
C PHE A 26 6.21 -4.61 -10.61
N GLY A 27 6.81 -3.61 -11.24
CA GLY A 27 6.51 -3.17 -12.60
C GLY A 27 5.21 -2.36 -12.68
N ALA A 28 4.10 -2.91 -12.20
CA ALA A 28 2.79 -2.26 -12.12
C ALA A 28 2.01 -2.69 -10.86
N VAL A 29 1.17 -1.79 -10.35
CA VAL A 29 0.33 -1.98 -9.16
C VAL A 29 -1.11 -1.62 -9.51
N ARG A 30 -2.04 -2.49 -9.15
CA ARG A 30 -3.47 -2.27 -9.33
C ARG A 30 -4.06 -1.66 -8.07
N ILE A 31 -4.93 -0.67 -8.23
CA ILE A 31 -5.65 -0.06 -7.11
C ILE A 31 -7.13 -0.04 -7.43
N PRO A 32 -8.02 -0.28 -6.44
CA PRO A 32 -9.44 -0.12 -6.67
C PRO A 32 -9.80 1.37 -6.81
N GLN A 33 -10.95 1.63 -7.43
CA GLN A 33 -11.47 2.99 -7.64
C GLN A 33 -11.57 3.81 -6.33
N GLY A 34 -12.02 3.24 -5.22
CA GLY A 34 -12.14 3.96 -3.95
C GLY A 34 -10.79 4.36 -3.35
N VAL A 35 -9.73 3.56 -3.55
CA VAL A 35 -8.36 3.93 -3.17
C VAL A 35 -7.87 5.10 -4.01
N PHE A 36 -8.12 5.09 -5.33
CA PHE A 36 -7.79 6.22 -6.19
C PHE A 36 -8.54 7.51 -5.79
N GLU A 37 -9.82 7.40 -5.48
CA GLU A 37 -10.63 8.53 -5.02
C GLU A 37 -10.11 9.09 -3.71
N GLU A 38 -9.77 8.25 -2.74
CA GLU A 38 -9.19 8.69 -1.46
C GLU A 38 -7.88 9.46 -1.68
N LEU A 39 -6.99 8.94 -2.54
CA LEU A 39 -5.70 9.57 -2.85
C LEU A 39 -5.84 10.91 -3.57
N THR A 40 -6.96 11.16 -4.24
CA THR A 40 -7.16 12.34 -5.10
C THR A 40 -8.25 13.30 -4.61
N ALA A 41 -8.90 13.00 -3.49
CA ALA A 41 -10.01 13.79 -2.96
C ALA A 41 -9.58 15.04 -2.17
N ASN A 42 -8.39 15.04 -1.56
CA ASN A 42 -7.96 16.14 -0.71
C ASN A 42 -7.25 17.25 -1.52
N PRO A 43 -7.83 18.47 -1.62
CA PRO A 43 -7.25 19.55 -2.41
C PRO A 43 -5.91 20.06 -1.86
N ASP A 44 -5.63 19.86 -0.57
CA ASP A 44 -4.35 20.26 0.03
C ASP A 44 -3.16 19.43 -0.48
N PHE A 45 -3.43 18.26 -1.08
CA PHE A 45 -2.44 17.33 -1.64
C PHE A 45 -2.56 17.23 -3.18
N SER A 46 -2.81 18.36 -3.83
CA SER A 46 -3.03 18.40 -5.29
C SER A 46 -1.82 17.95 -6.12
N GLU A 47 -0.60 18.13 -5.62
CA GLU A 47 0.63 17.67 -6.29
C GLU A 47 0.72 16.13 -6.26
N GLU A 48 0.51 15.52 -5.10
CA GLU A 48 0.49 14.06 -4.94
C GLU A 48 -0.67 13.42 -5.72
N ALA A 49 -1.84 14.07 -5.74
CA ALA A 49 -2.96 13.63 -6.55
C ALA A 49 -2.63 13.63 -8.05
N GLU A 50 -1.89 14.64 -8.53
CA GLU A 50 -1.43 14.68 -9.91
C GLU A 50 -0.33 13.66 -10.22
N GLU A 51 0.56 13.38 -9.26
CA GLU A 51 1.53 12.28 -9.36
C GLU A 51 0.81 10.95 -9.60
N ILE A 52 -0.23 10.66 -8.82
CA ILE A 52 -1.05 9.45 -8.99
C ILE A 52 -1.80 9.45 -10.33
N ARG A 53 -2.43 10.56 -10.73
CA ARG A 53 -3.18 10.67 -12.01
C ARG A 53 -2.31 10.42 -13.24
N LYS A 54 -1.04 10.82 -13.20
CA LYS A 54 -0.08 10.66 -14.30
C LYS A 54 0.76 9.39 -14.19
N CYS A 55 0.56 8.59 -13.14
CA CYS A 55 1.37 7.42 -12.86
C CYS A 55 1.04 6.27 -13.81
N GLU A 56 1.91 5.99 -14.78
CA GLU A 56 1.69 4.94 -15.79
C GLU A 56 1.67 3.52 -15.23
N PHE A 57 2.29 3.29 -14.07
CA PHE A 57 2.37 1.96 -13.45
C PHE A 57 1.29 1.71 -12.40
N ILE A 58 0.41 2.68 -12.15
CA ILE A 58 -0.77 2.51 -11.29
C ILE A 58 -1.98 2.28 -12.19
N GLU A 59 -2.52 1.06 -12.12
CA GLU A 59 -3.69 0.65 -12.89
C GLU A 59 -4.94 0.70 -12.03
N ILE A 60 -5.87 1.59 -12.34
CA ILE A 60 -7.15 1.71 -11.63
C ILE A 60 -8.08 0.57 -12.09
N GLN A 61 -8.75 -0.08 -11.14
CA GLN A 61 -9.64 -1.21 -11.38
C GLN A 61 -10.99 -0.99 -10.69
N ASP A 62 -12.08 -1.32 -11.39
CA ASP A 62 -13.41 -1.33 -10.81
C ASP A 62 -13.65 -2.58 -9.96
N VAL A 63 -14.33 -2.40 -8.84
CA VAL A 63 -14.81 -3.48 -7.96
C VAL A 63 -16.32 -3.41 -7.87
N ASN A 64 -16.99 -4.57 -7.86
CA ASN A 64 -18.44 -4.62 -7.75
C ASN A 64 -18.90 -4.06 -6.38
N PRO A 65 -19.67 -2.95 -6.34
CA PRO A 65 -20.07 -2.34 -5.07
C PRO A 65 -20.88 -3.27 -4.17
N GLN A 66 -21.59 -4.23 -4.73
CA GLN A 66 -22.42 -5.18 -3.97
C GLN A 66 -21.55 -6.20 -3.21
N GLU A 67 -20.51 -6.71 -3.85
CA GLU A 67 -19.52 -7.61 -3.25
C GLU A 67 -18.78 -6.90 -2.12
N VAL A 68 -18.30 -5.68 -2.39
CA VAL A 68 -17.62 -4.84 -1.40
C VAL A 68 -18.53 -4.54 -0.21
N SER A 69 -19.78 -4.15 -0.46
CA SER A 69 -20.75 -3.85 0.59
C SER A 69 -21.03 -5.06 1.50
N LEU A 70 -21.16 -6.25 0.93
CA LEU A 70 -21.34 -7.49 1.68
C LEU A 70 -20.09 -7.81 2.52
N PHE A 71 -18.92 -7.76 1.89
CA PHE A 71 -17.64 -8.06 2.54
C PHE A 71 -17.37 -7.09 3.69
N ARG A 72 -17.63 -5.80 3.49
CA ARG A 72 -17.49 -4.75 4.49
C ARG A 72 -18.37 -5.00 5.70
N ARG A 73 -19.64 -5.40 5.50
CA ARG A 73 -20.53 -5.76 6.62
C ARG A 73 -20.05 -6.99 7.39
N ALA A 74 -19.46 -7.96 6.70
CA ALA A 74 -18.98 -9.20 7.30
C ALA A 74 -17.69 -9.00 8.11
N THR A 75 -16.81 -8.09 7.66
CA THR A 75 -15.46 -7.92 8.22
C THR A 75 -15.32 -6.68 9.11
N GLY A 76 -16.18 -5.67 8.92
CA GLY A 76 -16.09 -4.38 9.60
C GLY A 76 -14.92 -3.50 9.14
N LEU A 77 -14.34 -3.79 7.97
CA LEU A 77 -13.31 -2.97 7.34
C LEU A 77 -13.90 -1.67 6.76
N ASP A 78 -13.04 -0.72 6.42
CA ASP A 78 -13.46 0.45 5.66
C ASP A 78 -13.66 0.11 4.16
N LEU A 79 -14.01 1.13 3.36
CA LEU A 79 -14.29 0.95 1.94
C LEU A 79 -13.02 0.57 1.15
N GLY A 80 -11.92 1.32 1.31
CA GLY A 80 -10.67 1.11 0.58
C GLY A 80 -10.05 -0.24 0.91
N GLU A 81 -9.98 -0.59 2.19
CA GLU A 81 -9.50 -1.90 2.67
C GLU A 81 -10.33 -3.05 2.07
N SER A 82 -11.66 -2.89 2.06
CA SER A 82 -12.57 -3.92 1.53
C SER A 82 -12.43 -4.07 0.02
N GLU A 83 -12.34 -2.97 -0.72
CA GLU A 83 -12.16 -3.00 -2.16
C GLU A 83 -10.83 -3.63 -2.56
N ALA A 84 -9.74 -3.28 -1.88
CA ALA A 84 -8.42 -3.82 -2.16
C ALA A 84 -8.39 -5.35 -1.92
N LEU A 85 -9.00 -5.83 -0.84
CA LEU A 85 -9.12 -7.26 -0.55
C LEU A 85 -9.96 -8.00 -1.59
N VAL A 86 -11.15 -7.49 -1.91
CA VAL A 86 -12.04 -8.10 -2.92
C VAL A 86 -11.35 -8.12 -4.29
N LEU A 87 -10.67 -7.04 -4.68
CA LEU A 87 -9.92 -6.97 -5.93
C LEU A 87 -8.76 -7.97 -5.96
N THR A 88 -8.03 -8.13 -4.84
CA THR A 88 -6.93 -9.10 -4.73
C THR A 88 -7.43 -10.51 -4.97
N ASP A 89 -8.53 -10.90 -4.32
CA ASP A 89 -9.14 -12.23 -4.47
C ASP A 89 -9.65 -12.45 -5.90
N ARG A 90 -10.41 -11.48 -6.46
CA ARG A 90 -10.97 -11.58 -7.81
C ARG A 90 -9.91 -11.75 -8.89
N LEU A 91 -8.79 -11.03 -8.77
CA LEU A 91 -7.69 -11.10 -9.73
C LEU A 91 -6.76 -12.30 -9.50
N ASN A 92 -6.98 -13.09 -8.44
CA ASN A 92 -6.00 -14.06 -7.94
C ASN A 92 -4.59 -13.43 -7.83
N ALA A 93 -4.54 -12.23 -7.25
CA ALA A 93 -3.32 -11.46 -7.20
C ALA A 93 -2.25 -12.12 -6.31
N ASP A 94 -0.99 -12.00 -6.71
CA ASP A 94 0.15 -12.61 -6.04
C ASP A 94 0.44 -11.95 -4.68
N LEU A 95 0.08 -10.67 -4.53
CA LEU A 95 0.42 -9.84 -3.37
C LEU A 95 -0.58 -8.70 -3.16
N LEU A 96 -1.01 -8.52 -1.91
CA LEU A 96 -1.73 -7.34 -1.44
C LEU A 96 -0.80 -6.44 -0.60
N LEU A 97 -0.71 -5.16 -0.97
CA LEU A 97 -0.03 -4.14 -0.18
C LEU A 97 -1.02 -3.52 0.82
N VAL A 98 -0.78 -3.71 2.12
CA VAL A 98 -1.66 -3.25 3.21
C VAL A 98 -0.93 -3.15 4.55
N ASP A 99 -1.21 -2.10 5.32
CA ASP A 99 -0.54 -1.84 6.61
C ASP A 99 -1.45 -2.05 7.83
N GLU A 100 -2.75 -1.87 7.65
CA GLU A 100 -3.77 -1.87 8.68
C GLU A 100 -3.91 -3.24 9.34
N ILE A 101 -3.84 -3.28 10.67
CA ILE A 101 -3.79 -4.54 11.43
C ILE A 101 -5.01 -5.42 11.14
N ARG A 102 -6.20 -4.82 11.02
CA ARG A 102 -7.45 -5.54 10.76
C ARG A 102 -7.48 -6.11 9.34
N ALA A 103 -7.23 -5.28 8.32
CA ALA A 103 -7.17 -5.74 6.94
C ALA A 103 -6.10 -6.83 6.74
N ARG A 104 -4.92 -6.68 7.36
CA ARG A 104 -3.86 -7.72 7.37
C ARG A 104 -4.32 -9.02 8.00
N HIS A 105 -5.12 -8.97 9.06
CA HIS A 105 -5.67 -10.17 9.69
C HIS A 105 -6.67 -10.86 8.78
N VAL A 106 -7.61 -10.11 8.21
CA VAL A 106 -8.60 -10.64 7.25
C VAL A 106 -7.89 -11.27 6.05
N ALA A 107 -6.96 -10.57 5.42
CA ALA A 107 -6.17 -11.04 4.27
C ALA A 107 -5.53 -12.41 4.53
N LYS A 108 -4.88 -12.56 5.69
CA LYS A 108 -4.24 -13.82 6.08
C LYS A 108 -5.23 -14.95 6.33
N THR A 109 -6.37 -14.65 6.94
CA THR A 109 -7.43 -15.64 7.21
C THR A 109 -7.98 -16.24 5.91
N ILE A 110 -8.03 -15.45 4.84
CA ILE A 110 -8.46 -15.91 3.51
C ILE A 110 -7.29 -16.36 2.61
N GLY A 111 -6.08 -16.51 3.16
CA GLY A 111 -4.94 -17.11 2.47
C GLY A 111 -4.16 -16.20 1.52
N LEU A 112 -4.34 -14.87 1.59
CA LEU A 112 -3.63 -13.92 0.74
C LEU A 112 -2.21 -13.65 1.24
N ASN A 113 -1.28 -13.53 0.29
CA ASN A 113 0.05 -12.99 0.56
C ASN A 113 -0.03 -11.48 0.75
N ILE A 114 0.65 -10.97 1.78
CA ILE A 114 0.63 -9.54 2.11
C ILE A 114 2.02 -8.95 2.28
N MET A 115 2.15 -7.68 1.95
CA MET A 115 3.29 -6.83 2.26
C MET A 115 2.79 -5.48 2.76
N GLY A 116 3.49 -4.87 3.72
CA GLY A 116 3.19 -3.49 4.14
C GLY A 116 4.34 -2.56 3.75
N THR A 117 4.24 -1.26 4.07
CA THR A 117 5.25 -0.25 3.74
C THR A 117 6.67 -0.65 4.18
N ILE A 118 6.82 -1.19 5.38
CA ILE A 118 8.14 -1.67 5.87
C ILE A 118 8.66 -2.86 5.07
N GLY A 119 7.76 -3.72 4.58
CA GLY A 119 8.13 -4.80 3.69
C GLY A 119 8.66 -4.29 2.34
N ILE A 120 8.05 -3.22 1.82
CA ILE A 120 8.48 -2.53 0.59
C ILE A 120 9.88 -1.96 0.78
N PHE A 121 10.15 -1.23 1.87
CA PHE A 121 11.50 -0.69 2.14
C PHE A 121 12.55 -1.78 2.25
N ARG A 122 12.24 -2.88 2.94
CA ARG A 122 13.17 -4.00 3.05
C ARG A 122 13.44 -4.66 1.69
N ALA A 123 12.43 -4.81 0.85
CA ALA A 123 12.59 -5.35 -0.49
C ALA A 123 13.42 -4.41 -1.37
N ALA A 124 13.09 -3.12 -1.37
CA ALA A 124 13.82 -2.09 -2.10
C ALA A 124 15.29 -2.00 -1.69
N TYR A 125 15.59 -2.11 -0.40
CA TYR A 125 16.96 -2.15 0.11
C TYR A 125 17.72 -3.38 -0.39
N LYS A 126 17.12 -4.57 -0.27
CA LYS A 126 17.74 -5.83 -0.69
C LYS A 126 18.05 -5.86 -2.19
N ASP A 127 17.19 -5.23 -2.99
CA ASP A 127 17.34 -5.17 -4.44
C ASP A 127 18.22 -3.97 -4.89
N GLY A 128 18.72 -3.17 -3.94
CA GLY A 128 19.64 -2.07 -4.20
C GLY A 128 18.99 -0.79 -4.75
N TYR A 129 17.67 -0.65 -4.65
CA TYR A 129 16.93 0.56 -5.10
C TYR A 129 17.01 1.72 -4.11
N ILE A 130 17.32 1.43 -2.85
CA ILE A 130 17.55 2.41 -1.78
C ILE A 130 18.69 1.96 -0.88
N SER A 131 19.41 2.93 -0.33
CA SER A 131 20.42 2.74 0.69
C SER A 131 19.81 2.57 2.09
N ALA A 132 20.62 2.08 3.03
CA ALA A 132 20.22 1.99 4.43
C ALA A 132 19.90 3.36 5.04
N ASP A 133 20.57 4.43 4.60
CA ASP A 133 20.32 5.79 5.09
C ASP A 133 18.99 6.35 4.55
N GLU A 134 18.68 6.13 3.28
CA GLU A 134 17.36 6.45 2.71
C GLU A 134 16.23 5.71 3.44
N VAL A 135 16.44 4.46 3.85
CA VAL A 135 15.44 3.73 4.65
C VAL A 135 15.22 4.39 6.00
N ARG A 136 16.30 4.82 6.68
CA ARG A 136 16.21 5.50 7.98
C ARG A 136 15.46 6.82 7.85
N GLU A 137 15.84 7.64 6.88
CA GLU A 137 15.20 8.92 6.59
C GLU A 137 13.70 8.75 6.25
N ALA A 138 13.37 7.79 5.39
CA ALA A 138 11.98 7.47 5.04
C ALA A 138 11.15 7.12 6.28
N VAL A 139 11.67 6.31 7.20
CA VAL A 139 10.95 5.95 8.42
C VAL A 139 10.79 7.15 9.36
N GLU A 140 11.78 8.03 9.47
CA GLU A 140 11.69 9.25 10.26
C GLU A 140 10.64 10.22 9.71
N ILE A 141 10.59 10.41 8.39
CA ILE A 141 9.54 11.19 7.71
C ILE A 141 8.16 10.61 8.02
N LEU A 142 8.00 9.29 7.92
CA LEU A 142 6.71 8.67 8.21
C LEU A 142 6.29 8.86 9.68
N ARG A 143 7.20 8.66 10.64
CA ARG A 143 6.93 8.86 12.07
C ARG A 143 6.54 10.30 12.39
N SER A 144 7.29 11.27 11.86
CA SER A 144 7.01 12.70 12.06
C SER A 144 5.68 13.13 11.42
N SER A 145 5.27 12.47 10.35
CA SER A 145 3.97 12.70 9.70
C SER A 145 2.76 12.05 10.41
N GLY A 146 2.96 11.45 11.59
CA GLY A 146 1.91 10.81 12.37
C GLY A 146 1.61 9.36 11.98
N ARG A 147 2.39 8.74 11.08
CA ARG A 147 2.24 7.31 10.75
C ARG A 147 2.84 6.45 11.86
N HIS A 148 2.05 5.53 12.40
CA HIS A 148 2.50 4.63 13.44
C HIS A 148 3.26 3.43 12.84
N ILE A 149 4.59 3.43 13.00
CA ILE A 149 5.45 2.30 12.68
C ILE A 149 5.86 1.63 13.99
N GLY A 150 5.31 0.45 14.25
CA GLY A 150 5.56 -0.29 15.49
C GLY A 150 7.06 -0.54 15.70
N GLU A 151 7.56 -0.25 16.90
CA GLU A 151 8.98 -0.32 17.26
C GLU A 151 9.63 -1.67 16.93
N ARG A 152 8.91 -2.77 17.15
CA ARG A 152 9.40 -4.12 16.82
C ARG A 152 9.66 -4.31 15.32
N LEU A 153 8.80 -3.73 14.48
CA LEU A 153 8.90 -3.83 13.02
C LEU A 153 10.05 -2.94 12.51
N PHE A 154 10.18 -1.75 13.08
CA PHE A 154 11.29 -0.85 12.78
C PHE A 154 12.65 -1.45 13.18
N LYS A 155 12.76 -1.98 14.40
CA LYS A 155 14.00 -2.63 14.86
C LYS A 155 14.41 -3.79 13.94
N LYS A 156 13.45 -4.63 13.55
CA LYS A 156 13.70 -5.72 12.58
C LYS A 156 14.12 -5.22 11.21
N LEU A 157 13.60 -4.07 10.76
CA LEU A 157 14.04 -3.45 9.52
C LEU A 157 15.51 -3.03 9.66
N LEU A 158 15.87 -2.31 10.73
CA LEU A 158 17.24 -1.85 10.99
C LEU A 158 18.24 -3.00 11.13
N GLU A 159 17.86 -4.12 11.74
CA GLU A 159 18.70 -5.33 11.84
C GLU A 159 18.94 -6.00 10.47
N SER A 160 18.14 -5.67 9.45
CA SER A 160 18.25 -6.20 8.10
C SER A 160 18.86 -5.24 7.08
N LEU A 161 19.19 -4.02 7.51
CA LEU A 161 19.97 -3.03 6.75
C LEU A 161 21.45 -3.35 6.94
#